data_AF-A0A8T3TM48-F1
#
_entry.id   AF-A0A8T3TM48-F1
#
_cell.length_a   1.000
_cell.length_b   1.000
_cell.length_c   1.000
_cell.angle_alpha   90.00
_cell.angle_beta   90.00
_cell.angle_gamma   90.00
#
_symmetry.space_group_name_H-M   'P 1'
#
loop_
_entity.id
_entity.type
_entity.pdbx_description
1 polymer ?
#
loop_
_entity_poly.entity_id
_entity_poly.type
_entity_poly.pdbx_seq_one_letter_code
_entity_poly.pdbx_strand_id
1 'polypeptide(L)'
;AAARQHGAALPVLPLVDSVKRVGLDGRALAVDREGLFRAQTPQGARRELLVAAFAALGGPGSEWTDEAALLEAHGVTVATVPGDARNVKLTEPADLEAARAMAASEHGALRLDGDRDADTPRYGNATDRHPFGPGDGLLLGGLQVAGAPRLFGHSDGDVVLHAVADACLGAVGLGDLGRQFPASDPATSGADSAHLLRVVMERVSAEGWRPASADVSIVGARPRLGGKRLDAIREHLAQLLDVPLERIGVRASTGNLSGDDGYGLTISASALVGLVRR
;
A
#
# COMPACT_ATOMS: atom_id res chain seq x y z
N ALA A 1 35.31 14.83 7.41
CA ALA A 1 36.80 14.85 7.41
C ALA A 1 37.33 16.29 7.46
N ALA A 2 36.90 17.17 6.54
CA ALA A 2 37.33 18.57 6.48
C ALA A 2 37.25 19.33 7.80
N ALA A 3 36.14 19.26 8.54
CA ALA A 3 36.02 19.91 9.86
C ALA A 3 37.06 19.42 10.88
N ARG A 4 37.46 18.14 10.84
CA ARG A 4 38.54 17.63 11.73
C ARG A 4 39.88 18.24 11.36
N GLN A 5 40.16 18.44 10.07
CA GLN A 5 41.42 19.02 9.59
C GLN A 5 41.48 20.54 9.80
N HIS A 6 40.41 21.25 9.47
CA HIS A 6 40.37 22.71 9.38
C HIS A 6 39.68 23.41 10.56
N GLY A 7 39.12 22.65 11.51
CA GLY A 7 38.36 23.20 12.64
C GLY A 7 36.87 23.34 12.34
N ALA A 8 36.51 23.89 11.18
CA ALA A 8 35.14 23.97 10.69
C ALA A 8 35.07 23.76 9.18
N ALA A 9 33.97 23.20 8.68
CA ALA A 9 33.73 23.06 7.25
C ALA A 9 32.24 22.98 6.88
N LEU A 10 31.89 23.46 5.69
CA LEU A 10 30.55 23.39 5.13
C LEU A 10 30.56 23.02 3.63
N PRO A 11 29.56 22.25 3.14
CA PRO A 11 29.38 21.98 1.72
C PRO A 11 28.81 23.19 0.97
N VAL A 12 29.37 23.50 -0.19
CA VAL A 12 28.95 24.63 -1.05
C VAL A 12 28.62 24.19 -2.47
N LEU A 13 27.59 24.79 -3.06
CA LEU A 13 27.24 24.62 -4.47
C LEU A 13 27.33 25.94 -5.23
N PRO A 14 27.94 25.98 -6.43
CA PRO A 14 27.99 27.19 -7.24
C PRO A 14 26.58 27.64 -7.62
N LEU A 15 26.37 28.95 -7.64
CA LEU A 15 25.08 29.52 -8.03
C LEU A 15 25.00 29.60 -9.58
N VAL A 16 24.23 28.70 -10.17
CA VAL A 16 24.13 28.54 -11.64
C VAL A 16 23.02 29.36 -12.29
N ASP A 17 22.12 29.91 -11.49
CA ASP A 17 21.04 30.78 -11.96
C ASP A 17 21.48 32.25 -12.00
N SER A 18 20.66 33.10 -12.61
CA SER A 18 20.88 34.56 -12.57
C SER A 18 20.47 35.12 -11.21
N VAL A 19 21.38 35.81 -10.52
CA VAL A 19 21.11 36.43 -9.21
C VAL A 19 20.63 37.86 -9.39
N LYS A 20 19.53 38.22 -8.71
CA LYS A 20 19.01 39.58 -8.67
C LYS A 20 18.88 40.07 -7.22
N ARG A 21 19.27 41.30 -6.96
CA ARG A 21 18.91 42.03 -5.73
C ARG A 21 17.62 42.79 -6.01
N VAL A 22 16.57 42.54 -5.23
CA VAL A 22 15.26 43.17 -5.40
C VAL A 22 15.01 44.17 -4.27
N GLY A 23 14.77 45.43 -4.63
CA GLY A 23 14.41 46.48 -3.67
C GLY A 23 12.95 46.38 -3.23
N LEU A 24 12.58 47.13 -2.17
CA LEU A 24 11.20 47.22 -1.69
C LEU A 24 10.24 47.85 -2.73
N ASP A 25 10.78 48.56 -3.73
CA ASP A 25 10.07 49.11 -4.88
C ASP A 25 9.84 48.08 -6.02
N GLY A 26 10.24 46.82 -5.80
CA GLY A 26 10.10 45.73 -6.75
C GLY A 26 11.11 45.75 -7.90
N ARG A 27 12.07 46.68 -7.91
CA ARG A 27 13.08 46.74 -8.98
C ARG A 27 14.19 45.73 -8.73
N ALA A 28 14.53 44.97 -9.78
CA ALA A 28 15.57 43.95 -9.75
C ALA A 28 16.88 44.47 -10.38
N LEU A 29 17.97 44.41 -9.62
CA LEU A 29 19.33 44.73 -10.07
C LEU A 29 20.12 43.43 -10.24
N ALA A 30 20.85 43.31 -11.36
CA ALA A 30 21.72 42.17 -11.59
C ALA A 30 22.87 42.15 -10.57
N VAL A 31 23.14 40.98 -10.01
CA VAL A 31 24.30 40.72 -9.15
C VAL A 31 25.19 39.74 -9.90
N ASP A 32 26.49 40.04 -9.95
CA ASP A 32 27.46 39.09 -10.47
C ASP A 32 27.50 37.87 -9.56
N ARG A 33 27.38 36.68 -10.17
CA ARG A 33 27.34 35.40 -9.47
C ARG A 33 28.72 34.76 -9.33
N GLU A 34 29.74 35.31 -9.98
CA GLU A 34 31.11 34.80 -9.84
C GLU A 34 31.53 34.84 -8.36
N GLY A 35 31.99 33.70 -7.84
CA GLY A 35 32.34 33.54 -6.43
C GLY A 35 31.16 33.40 -5.45
N LEU A 36 29.90 33.38 -5.92
CA LEU A 36 28.72 33.15 -5.08
C LEU A 36 28.34 31.66 -5.04
N PHE A 37 28.15 31.16 -3.82
CA PHE A 37 27.79 29.78 -3.56
C PHE A 37 26.61 29.68 -2.59
N ARG A 38 25.83 28.62 -2.74
CA ARG A 38 24.80 28.20 -1.78
C ARG A 38 25.47 27.33 -0.71
N ALA A 39 25.40 27.77 0.54
CA ALA A 39 25.77 26.93 1.68
C ALA A 39 24.75 25.79 1.84
N GLN A 40 25.24 24.60 2.21
CA GLN A 40 24.44 23.42 2.49
C GLN A 40 24.72 22.90 3.90
N THR A 41 23.80 22.06 4.40
CA THR A 41 23.95 21.25 5.61
C THR A 41 24.17 19.78 5.22
N PRO A 42 24.82 18.92 6.04
CA PRO A 42 25.32 19.20 7.37
C PRO A 42 26.60 20.04 7.36
N GLN A 43 26.70 20.92 8.33
CA GLN A 43 27.93 21.65 8.64
C GLN A 43 28.68 20.92 9.76
N GLY A 44 30.00 20.99 9.74
CA GLY A 44 30.83 20.35 10.75
C GLY A 44 31.75 21.36 11.42
N ALA A 45 31.82 21.34 12.74
CA ALA A 45 32.79 22.12 13.50
C ALA A 45 33.35 21.30 14.67
N ARG A 46 34.58 21.61 15.10
CA ARG A 46 35.11 21.13 16.37
C ARG A 46 34.27 21.73 17.49
N ARG A 47 33.88 20.90 18.44
CA ARG A 47 32.96 21.27 19.51
C ARG A 47 33.48 22.49 20.28
N GLU A 48 34.78 22.52 20.59
CA GLU A 48 35.39 23.59 21.36
C GLU A 48 35.22 24.96 20.69
N LEU A 49 35.38 25.03 19.36
CA LEU A 49 35.23 26.27 18.58
C LEU A 49 33.79 26.76 18.57
N LEU A 50 32.84 25.83 18.36
CA LEU A 50 31.42 26.16 18.32
C LEU A 50 30.92 26.64 19.70
N VAL A 51 31.33 25.99 20.78
CA VAL A 51 31.00 26.40 22.14
C VAL A 51 31.59 27.78 22.47
N ALA A 52 32.84 28.05 22.09
CA ALA A 52 33.48 29.35 22.30
C ALA A 52 32.75 30.47 21.53
N ALA A 53 32.39 30.21 20.27
CA ALA A 53 31.65 31.17 19.45
C ALA A 53 30.27 31.49 20.04
N PHE A 54 29.52 30.47 20.46
CA PHE A 54 28.23 30.66 21.14
C PHE A 54 28.36 31.42 22.47
N ALA A 55 29.41 31.16 23.25
CA ALA A 55 29.62 31.86 24.51
C ALA A 55 29.97 33.34 24.30
N ALA A 56 30.69 33.68 23.23
CA ALA A 56 31.13 35.04 22.94
C ALA A 56 30.06 35.89 22.22
N LEU A 57 29.32 35.31 21.29
CA LEU A 57 28.42 36.04 20.38
C LEU A 57 26.92 35.73 20.58
N GLY A 58 26.59 34.81 21.48
CA GLY A 58 25.21 34.46 21.84
C GLY A 58 24.65 33.23 21.10
N GLY A 59 23.61 32.64 21.71
CA GLY A 59 22.89 31.43 21.28
C GLY A 59 21.92 31.61 20.09
N PRO A 60 21.16 30.55 19.74
CA PRO A 60 20.15 30.57 18.68
C PRO A 60 19.14 31.72 18.86
N GLY A 61 18.92 32.52 17.81
CA GLY A 61 18.13 33.78 17.85
C GLY A 61 18.95 35.04 17.58
N SER A 62 20.27 34.90 17.41
CA SER A 62 21.21 35.92 16.95
C SER A 62 21.13 36.13 15.42
N GLU A 63 21.73 37.20 14.90
CA GLU A 63 21.70 37.64 13.49
C GLU A 63 22.31 36.65 12.47
N TRP A 64 22.67 35.43 12.89
CA TRP A 64 23.36 34.43 12.09
C TRP A 64 22.38 33.46 11.42
N THR A 65 22.58 33.24 10.12
CA THR A 65 21.71 32.37 9.30
C THR A 65 22.02 30.87 9.41
N ASP A 66 23.21 30.53 9.92
CA ASP A 66 23.70 29.16 10.16
C ASP A 66 24.88 29.17 11.16
N GLU A 67 25.36 27.97 11.55
CA GLU A 67 26.50 27.84 12.48
C GLU A 67 27.84 28.29 11.87
N ALA A 68 27.98 28.20 10.55
CA ALA A 68 29.16 28.71 9.85
C ALA A 68 29.30 30.23 9.99
N ALA A 69 28.22 31.01 9.79
CA ALA A 69 28.24 32.47 9.95
C ALA A 69 28.63 32.90 11.37
N LEU A 70 28.16 32.19 12.39
CA LEU A 70 28.57 32.41 13.78
C LEU A 70 30.07 32.18 13.98
N LEU A 71 30.61 31.09 13.42
CA LEU A 71 32.02 30.75 13.50
C LEU A 71 32.90 31.78 12.78
N GLU A 72 32.50 32.21 11.58
CA GLU A 72 33.19 33.25 10.81
C GLU A 72 33.26 34.58 11.58
N ALA A 73 32.15 34.99 12.18
CA ALA A 73 32.09 36.19 13.01
C ALA A 73 32.95 36.10 14.28
N HIS A 74 33.16 34.88 14.80
CA HIS A 74 34.09 34.61 15.91
C HIS A 74 35.55 34.49 15.43
N GLY A 75 35.85 34.77 14.16
CA GLY A 75 37.19 34.70 13.58
C GLY A 75 37.67 33.29 13.24
N VAL A 76 36.78 32.30 13.27
CA VAL A 76 37.09 30.92 12.85
C VAL A 76 36.99 30.82 11.33
N THR A 77 38.07 30.38 10.68
CA THR A 77 38.03 30.06 9.25
C THR A 77 37.21 28.80 9.01
N VAL A 78 36.19 28.89 8.15
CA VAL A 78 35.35 27.75 7.76
C VAL A 78 35.77 27.27 6.37
N ALA A 79 36.23 26.02 6.28
CA ALA A 79 36.63 25.44 5.00
C ALA A 79 35.43 25.03 4.16
N THR A 80 35.50 25.21 2.85
CA THR A 80 34.46 24.73 1.94
C THR A 80 34.77 23.34 1.41
N VAL A 81 33.75 22.51 1.24
CA VAL A 81 33.84 21.26 0.46
C VAL A 81 32.81 21.28 -0.68
N PRO A 82 33.03 20.53 -1.78
CA PRO A 82 32.02 20.40 -2.82
C PRO A 82 30.69 19.89 -2.25
N GLY A 83 29.61 20.60 -2.52
CA GLY A 83 28.24 20.21 -2.21
C GLY A 83 27.65 19.24 -3.23
N ASP A 84 26.40 18.85 -3.01
CA ASP A 84 25.65 17.94 -3.90
C ASP A 84 24.28 18.54 -4.20
N ALA A 85 23.91 18.66 -5.48
CA ALA A 85 22.62 19.21 -5.90
C ALA A 85 21.42 18.45 -5.32
N ARG A 86 21.61 17.18 -4.93
CA ARG A 86 20.60 16.33 -4.28
C ARG A 86 20.45 16.61 -2.79
N ASN A 87 21.40 17.31 -2.18
CA ASN A 87 21.37 17.69 -0.77
C ASN A 87 20.51 18.95 -0.58
N VAL A 88 19.22 18.80 -0.88
CA VAL A 88 18.22 19.87 -0.85
C VAL A 88 17.86 20.16 0.61
N LYS A 89 17.94 21.45 0.98
CA LYS A 89 17.44 21.91 2.27
C LYS A 89 15.91 21.88 2.22
N LEU A 90 15.29 21.12 3.11
CA LEU A 90 13.84 21.08 3.25
C LEU A 90 13.39 22.25 4.13
N THR A 91 12.75 23.24 3.51
CA THR A 91 12.33 24.49 4.16
C THR A 91 10.83 24.73 4.02
N GLU A 92 10.25 24.40 2.88
CA GLU A 92 8.84 24.55 2.57
C GLU A 92 8.18 23.19 2.31
N PRO A 93 6.84 23.08 2.44
CA PRO A 93 6.13 21.84 2.12
C PRO A 93 6.40 21.31 0.71
N ALA A 94 6.61 22.19 -0.28
CA ALA A 94 6.92 21.81 -1.66
C ALA A 94 8.29 21.12 -1.80
N ASP A 95 9.27 21.47 -0.95
CA ASP A 95 10.60 20.84 -0.96
C ASP A 95 10.50 19.34 -0.62
N LEU A 96 9.52 18.97 0.23
CA LEU A 96 9.31 17.60 0.65
C LEU A 96 8.80 16.72 -0.50
N GLU A 97 7.92 17.25 -1.35
CA GLU A 97 7.41 16.54 -2.53
C GLU A 97 8.54 16.27 -3.53
N ALA A 98 9.35 17.30 -3.81
CA ALA A 98 10.52 17.17 -4.68
C ALA A 98 11.53 16.15 -4.13
N ALA A 99 11.83 16.19 -2.83
CA ALA A 99 12.74 15.23 -2.20
C ALA A 99 12.21 13.79 -2.24
N ARG A 100 10.89 13.59 -2.10
CA ARG A 100 10.26 12.27 -2.25
C ARG A 100 10.41 11.74 -3.67
N ALA A 101 10.20 12.58 -4.68
CA ALA A 101 10.37 12.20 -6.08
C ALA A 101 11.83 11.81 -6.39
N MET A 102 12.80 12.58 -5.88
CA MET A 102 14.23 12.29 -6.04
C MET A 102 14.61 10.97 -5.34
N ALA A 103 14.17 10.75 -4.10
CA ALA A 103 14.44 9.52 -3.36
C ALA A 103 13.85 8.27 -4.01
N ALA A 104 12.67 8.38 -4.64
CA ALA A 104 12.03 7.29 -5.36
C ALA A 104 12.78 6.86 -6.65
N SER A 105 13.60 7.76 -7.22
CA SER A 105 14.28 7.54 -8.49
C SER A 105 15.67 6.88 -8.40
N GLU A 106 16.41 7.09 -7.29
CA GLU A 106 17.81 6.65 -7.18
C GLU A 106 17.99 5.26 -6.58
N HIS A 107 17.07 4.87 -5.71
CA HIS A 107 17.02 3.54 -5.15
C HIS A 107 15.63 3.05 -5.48
N GLY A 108 15.50 1.94 -6.19
CA GLY A 108 14.24 1.20 -6.19
C GLY A 108 13.86 0.94 -4.74
N ALA A 109 13.06 1.85 -4.16
CA ALA A 109 12.64 1.88 -2.78
C ALA A 109 13.74 1.53 -1.74
N LEU A 110 14.70 2.43 -1.45
CA LEU A 110 15.35 2.42 -0.12
C LEU A 110 14.34 2.96 0.90
N ARG A 111 13.42 2.07 1.27
CA ARG A 111 12.31 2.35 2.19
C ARG A 111 12.81 2.25 3.62
N LEU A 112 12.65 3.34 4.37
CA LEU A 112 12.83 3.34 5.81
C LEU A 112 11.93 2.26 6.43
N ASP A 113 12.49 1.50 7.36
CA ASP A 113 11.97 0.25 7.97
C ASP A 113 10.52 0.28 8.50
N GLY A 114 9.85 1.43 8.52
CA GLY A 114 8.46 1.64 8.95
C GLY A 114 7.39 1.67 7.85
N ASP A 115 7.76 1.69 6.57
CA ASP A 115 6.81 1.77 5.44
C ASP A 115 6.58 0.41 4.74
N ARG A 116 7.06 -0.69 5.36
CA ARG A 116 6.98 -2.06 4.80
C ARG A 116 5.56 -2.58 4.62
N ASP A 117 4.58 -2.00 5.32
CA ASP A 117 3.17 -2.46 5.28
C ASP A 117 2.32 -1.71 4.23
N ALA A 118 2.88 -0.69 3.56
CA ALA A 118 2.19 0.05 2.50
C ALA A 118 2.19 -0.68 1.15
N ASP A 119 3.21 -1.52 0.89
CA ASP A 119 3.40 -2.16 -0.42
C ASP A 119 3.43 -3.69 -0.39
N THR A 120 3.40 -4.31 0.79
CA THR A 120 3.42 -5.78 0.88
C THR A 120 2.02 -6.34 0.57
N PRO A 121 1.85 -7.15 -0.49
CA PRO A 121 0.57 -7.78 -0.76
C PRO A 121 0.19 -8.72 0.40
N ARG A 122 -1.10 -8.77 0.70
CA ARG A 122 -1.67 -9.72 1.68
C ARG A 122 -2.38 -10.84 0.94
N TYR A 123 -2.39 -12.02 1.55
CA TYR A 123 -3.06 -13.19 1.00
C TYR A 123 -3.99 -13.76 2.04
N GLY A 124 -5.18 -14.15 1.59
CA GLY A 124 -6.11 -14.90 2.41
C GLY A 124 -6.51 -16.18 1.72
N ASN A 125 -6.63 -17.25 2.51
CA ASN A 125 -7.10 -18.54 2.07
C ASN A 125 -8.32 -18.94 2.89
N ALA A 126 -9.34 -19.47 2.23
CA ALA A 126 -10.51 -19.98 2.91
C ALA A 126 -11.13 -21.15 2.14
N THR A 127 -11.96 -21.92 2.83
CA THR A 127 -12.71 -23.02 2.24
C THR A 127 -14.08 -23.05 2.86
N ASP A 128 -15.10 -23.21 2.03
CA ASP A 128 -16.47 -23.41 2.46
C ASP A 128 -17.02 -24.71 1.87
N ARG A 129 -17.96 -25.33 2.58
CA ARG A 129 -18.58 -26.59 2.18
C ARG A 129 -20.02 -26.63 2.66
N HIS A 130 -20.93 -26.90 1.72
CA HIS A 130 -22.34 -27.11 2.02
C HIS A 130 -22.83 -28.47 1.48
N PRO A 131 -23.68 -29.18 2.24
CA PRO A 131 -24.38 -30.35 1.74
C PRO A 131 -25.51 -29.94 0.79
N PHE A 132 -25.88 -30.84 -0.12
CA PHE A 132 -27.11 -30.67 -0.88
C PHE A 132 -28.33 -30.71 0.04
N GLY A 133 -29.26 -29.79 -0.18
CA GLY A 133 -30.54 -29.71 0.53
C GLY A 133 -31.73 -30.04 -0.36
N PRO A 134 -32.95 -30.01 0.21
CA PRO A 134 -34.18 -30.09 -0.58
C PRO A 134 -34.39 -28.82 -1.41
N GLY A 135 -35.02 -28.97 -2.57
CA GLY A 135 -35.37 -27.88 -3.49
C GLY A 135 -34.34 -27.65 -4.61
N ASP A 136 -34.77 -26.91 -5.62
CA ASP A 136 -33.95 -26.54 -6.77
C ASP A 136 -33.27 -25.18 -6.57
N GLY A 137 -32.39 -24.79 -7.51
CA GLY A 137 -31.76 -23.47 -7.52
C GLY A 137 -30.39 -23.45 -6.86
N LEU A 138 -29.51 -24.39 -7.24
CA LEU A 138 -28.09 -24.30 -6.92
C LEU A 138 -27.51 -22.97 -7.38
N LEU A 139 -26.90 -22.22 -6.47
CA LEU A 139 -26.09 -21.04 -6.75
C LEU A 139 -24.61 -21.38 -6.53
N LEU A 140 -23.79 -21.04 -7.51
CA LEU A 140 -22.33 -21.14 -7.43
C LEU A 140 -21.70 -19.95 -8.13
N GLY A 141 -20.86 -19.20 -7.43
CA GLY A 141 -20.23 -18.00 -7.95
C GLY A 141 -21.23 -16.91 -8.35
N GLY A 142 -22.37 -16.84 -7.67
CA GLY A 142 -23.49 -15.93 -7.91
C GLY A 142 -24.33 -16.29 -9.14
N LEU A 143 -24.13 -17.48 -9.72
CA LEU A 143 -24.84 -17.93 -10.91
C LEU A 143 -25.70 -19.16 -10.62
N GLN A 144 -26.91 -19.17 -11.17
CA GLN A 144 -27.81 -20.31 -11.03
C GLN A 144 -27.36 -21.46 -11.93
N VAL A 145 -27.10 -22.62 -11.33
CA VAL A 145 -26.69 -23.83 -12.02
C VAL A 145 -27.87 -24.79 -12.13
N ALA A 146 -28.44 -24.88 -13.32
CA ALA A 146 -29.57 -25.79 -13.59
C ALA A 146 -29.18 -27.27 -13.48
N GLY A 147 -30.15 -28.08 -13.05
CA GLY A 147 -30.04 -29.55 -12.98
C GLY A 147 -29.38 -30.09 -11.71
N ALA A 148 -29.35 -29.30 -10.63
CA ALA A 148 -28.90 -29.74 -9.32
C ALA A 148 -29.75 -29.14 -8.19
N PRO A 149 -29.92 -29.87 -7.08
CA PRO A 149 -30.54 -29.32 -5.88
C PRO A 149 -29.75 -28.15 -5.33
N ARG A 150 -30.41 -27.26 -4.60
CA ARG A 150 -29.72 -26.18 -3.88
C ARG A 150 -28.78 -26.72 -2.79
N LEU A 151 -27.82 -25.90 -2.40
CA LEU A 151 -27.00 -26.16 -1.22
C LEU A 151 -27.73 -25.70 0.03
N PHE A 152 -27.58 -26.47 1.11
CA PHE A 152 -28.16 -26.16 2.40
C PHE A 152 -27.27 -25.19 3.16
N GLY A 153 -27.82 -24.02 3.52
CA GLY A 153 -27.14 -22.99 4.29
C GLY A 153 -28.13 -21.97 4.84
N HIS A 154 -27.63 -21.07 5.71
CA HIS A 154 -28.42 -19.96 6.26
C HIS A 154 -28.70 -18.88 5.21
N SER A 155 -27.79 -18.69 4.25
CA SER A 155 -27.93 -17.87 3.04
C SER A 155 -28.44 -18.71 1.85
N ASP A 156 -28.24 -18.21 0.64
CA ASP A 156 -28.49 -18.95 -0.61
C ASP A 156 -27.59 -20.19 -0.81
N GLY A 157 -26.53 -20.35 -0.01
CA GLY A 157 -25.65 -21.52 0.05
C GLY A 157 -24.48 -21.50 -0.92
N ASP A 158 -24.14 -20.35 -1.51
CA ASP A 158 -23.07 -20.23 -2.50
C ASP A 158 -21.66 -20.38 -1.89
N VAL A 159 -21.16 -21.61 -1.86
CA VAL A 159 -19.83 -21.95 -1.33
C VAL A 159 -18.68 -21.19 -1.99
N VAL A 160 -18.83 -20.79 -3.26
CA VAL A 160 -17.76 -20.08 -3.98
C VAL A 160 -17.64 -18.66 -3.46
N LEU A 161 -18.76 -17.95 -3.37
CA LEU A 161 -18.76 -16.57 -2.87
C LEU A 161 -18.42 -16.51 -1.39
N HIS A 162 -18.85 -17.50 -0.60
CA HIS A 162 -18.47 -17.60 0.80
C HIS A 162 -16.97 -17.77 0.99
N ALA A 163 -16.35 -18.72 0.27
CA ALA A 163 -14.90 -18.95 0.34
C ALA A 163 -14.12 -17.69 -0.10
N VAL A 164 -14.57 -16.98 -1.13
CA VAL A 164 -13.92 -15.73 -1.56
C VAL A 164 -14.07 -14.64 -0.50
N ALA A 165 -15.25 -14.48 0.10
CA ALA A 165 -15.48 -13.48 1.15
C ALA A 165 -14.61 -13.74 2.39
N ASP A 166 -14.53 -14.98 2.86
CA ASP A 166 -13.69 -15.37 4.01
C ASP A 166 -12.21 -15.20 3.72
N ALA A 167 -11.76 -15.53 2.50
CA ALA A 167 -10.38 -15.28 2.10
C ALA A 167 -10.06 -13.77 2.15
N CYS A 168 -10.96 -12.91 1.66
CA CYS A 168 -10.78 -11.47 1.74
C CYS A 168 -10.75 -10.95 3.19
N LEU A 169 -11.69 -11.37 4.04
CA LEU A 169 -11.73 -10.99 5.45
C LEU A 169 -10.49 -11.45 6.22
N GLY A 170 -10.07 -12.70 5.99
CA GLY A 170 -8.89 -13.29 6.61
C GLY A 170 -7.61 -12.55 6.24
N ALA A 171 -7.45 -12.13 4.98
CA ALA A 171 -6.28 -11.39 4.51
C ALA A 171 -6.07 -10.05 5.23
N VAL A 172 -7.15 -9.42 5.72
CA VAL A 172 -7.09 -8.14 6.45
C VAL A 172 -7.35 -8.29 7.95
N GLY A 173 -7.49 -9.51 8.46
CA GLY A 173 -7.68 -9.77 9.90
C GLY A 173 -9.07 -9.41 10.43
N LEU A 174 -10.09 -9.33 9.55
CA LEU A 174 -11.47 -9.02 9.94
C LEU A 174 -12.28 -10.26 10.37
N GLY A 175 -11.66 -11.44 10.47
CA GLY A 175 -12.35 -12.68 10.84
C GLY A 175 -12.99 -13.38 9.64
N ASP A 176 -14.24 -13.83 9.81
CA ASP A 176 -14.97 -14.68 8.86
C ASP A 176 -16.44 -14.21 8.72
N LEU A 177 -17.14 -14.73 7.72
CA LEU A 177 -18.55 -14.44 7.43
C LEU A 177 -19.45 -14.71 8.64
N GLY A 178 -19.20 -15.75 9.43
CA GLY A 178 -19.99 -16.06 10.62
C GLY A 178 -19.90 -14.97 11.69
N ARG A 179 -18.74 -14.33 11.84
CA ARG A 179 -18.54 -13.16 12.71
C ARG A 179 -19.13 -11.89 12.12
N GLN A 180 -19.00 -11.70 10.81
CA GLN A 180 -19.48 -10.51 10.12
C GLN A 180 -21.01 -10.51 9.96
N PHE A 181 -21.63 -11.69 9.87
CA PHE A 181 -23.04 -11.96 9.61
C PHE A 181 -23.54 -13.15 10.45
N PRO A 182 -23.78 -12.96 11.76
CA PRO A 182 -24.20 -14.05 12.64
C PRO A 182 -25.52 -14.70 12.17
N ALA A 183 -25.61 -16.03 12.26
CA ALA A 183 -26.81 -16.79 11.87
C ALA A 183 -28.06 -16.47 12.71
N SER A 184 -27.89 -15.83 13.88
CA SER A 184 -28.99 -15.34 14.71
C SER A 184 -29.56 -14.00 14.24
N ASP A 185 -28.90 -13.32 13.30
CA ASP A 185 -29.39 -12.07 12.72
C ASP A 185 -30.50 -12.38 11.70
N PRO A 186 -31.76 -11.96 11.94
CA PRO A 186 -32.85 -12.19 10.99
C PRO A 186 -32.60 -11.54 9.62
N ALA A 187 -31.76 -10.49 9.55
CA ALA A 187 -31.44 -9.79 8.32
C ALA A 187 -30.54 -10.60 7.36
N THR A 188 -29.90 -11.67 7.84
CA THR A 188 -28.96 -12.50 7.05
C THR A 188 -29.60 -13.80 6.55
N SER A 189 -30.78 -14.14 7.05
CA SER A 189 -31.53 -15.34 6.65
C SER A 189 -32.01 -15.24 5.21
N GLY A 190 -31.56 -16.16 4.35
CA GLY A 190 -31.87 -16.14 2.91
C GLY A 190 -31.19 -15.00 2.15
N ALA A 191 -30.13 -14.40 2.72
CA ALA A 191 -29.39 -13.34 2.04
C ALA A 191 -28.70 -13.85 0.76
N ASP A 192 -28.65 -12.97 -0.24
CA ASP A 192 -27.89 -13.12 -1.48
C ASP A 192 -26.39 -13.06 -1.18
N SER A 193 -25.65 -14.12 -1.50
CA SER A 193 -24.21 -14.20 -1.24
C SER A 193 -23.40 -13.17 -2.04
N ALA A 194 -23.89 -12.72 -3.21
CA ALA A 194 -23.25 -11.64 -3.95
C ALA A 194 -23.43 -10.29 -3.24
N HIS A 195 -24.54 -10.11 -2.52
CA HIS A 195 -24.71 -8.96 -1.64
C HIS A 195 -23.77 -9.03 -0.43
N LEU A 196 -23.66 -10.18 0.23
CA LEU A 196 -22.73 -10.36 1.35
C LEU A 196 -21.29 -10.07 0.93
N LEU A 197 -20.86 -10.58 -0.23
CA LEU A 197 -19.53 -10.32 -0.76
C LEU A 197 -19.30 -8.82 -1.04
N ARG A 198 -20.28 -8.10 -1.59
CA ARG A 198 -20.19 -6.64 -1.78
C ARG A 198 -19.98 -5.90 -0.46
N VAL A 199 -20.73 -6.25 0.59
CA VAL A 199 -20.56 -5.67 1.93
C VAL A 199 -19.16 -5.99 2.49
N VAL A 200 -18.65 -7.20 2.26
CA VAL A 200 -17.28 -7.56 2.63
C VAL A 200 -16.26 -6.72 1.87
N MET A 201 -16.45 -6.49 0.57
CA MET A 201 -15.55 -5.64 -0.23
C MET A 201 -15.55 -4.18 0.25
N GLU A 202 -16.69 -3.65 0.68
CA GLU A 202 -16.77 -2.34 1.30
C GLU A 202 -15.95 -2.27 2.61
N ARG A 203 -16.05 -3.29 3.47
CA ARG A 203 -15.28 -3.38 4.73
C ARG A 203 -13.77 -3.52 4.46
N VAL A 204 -13.38 -4.39 3.54
CA VAL A 204 -11.98 -4.55 3.11
C VAL A 204 -11.43 -3.24 2.53
N SER A 205 -12.22 -2.53 1.74
CA SER A 205 -11.84 -1.23 1.21
C SER A 205 -11.74 -0.14 2.28
N ALA A 206 -12.55 -0.19 3.33
CA ALA A 206 -12.45 0.74 4.46
C ALA A 206 -11.13 0.59 5.22
N GLU A 207 -10.57 -0.63 5.25
CA GLU A 207 -9.23 -0.91 5.78
C GLU A 207 -8.08 -0.51 4.83
N GLY A 208 -8.41 0.07 3.67
CA GLY A 208 -7.44 0.54 2.66
C GLY A 208 -6.86 -0.58 1.80
N TRP A 209 -7.59 -1.68 1.61
CA TRP A 209 -7.19 -2.80 0.77
C TRP A 209 -8.14 -3.02 -0.40
N ARG A 210 -7.66 -3.63 -1.48
CA ARG A 210 -8.48 -4.11 -2.59
C ARG A 210 -7.97 -5.45 -3.11
N PRO A 211 -8.86 -6.33 -3.63
CA PRO A 211 -8.44 -7.52 -4.34
C PRO A 211 -7.55 -7.19 -5.55
N ALA A 212 -6.56 -8.03 -5.80
CA ALA A 212 -5.65 -7.94 -6.94
C ALA A 212 -5.71 -9.19 -7.84
N SER A 213 -6.04 -10.34 -7.26
CA SER A 213 -6.20 -11.62 -7.94
C SER A 213 -6.98 -12.61 -7.07
N ALA A 214 -7.65 -13.58 -7.68
CA ALA A 214 -8.28 -14.69 -6.96
C ALA A 214 -8.10 -16.01 -7.73
N ASP A 215 -7.91 -17.10 -7.00
CA ASP A 215 -7.89 -18.46 -7.54
C ASP A 215 -8.86 -19.32 -6.73
N VAL A 216 -9.83 -19.95 -7.42
CA VAL A 216 -10.91 -20.73 -6.82
C VAL A 216 -10.90 -22.16 -7.34
N SER A 217 -10.96 -23.12 -6.43
CA SER A 217 -11.11 -24.54 -6.73
C SER A 217 -12.42 -25.07 -6.18
N ILE A 218 -13.30 -25.54 -7.07
CA ILE A 218 -14.59 -26.14 -6.72
C ILE A 218 -14.44 -27.66 -6.74
N VAL A 219 -14.93 -28.35 -5.71
CA VAL A 219 -14.90 -29.82 -5.64
C VAL A 219 -16.32 -30.34 -5.44
N GLY A 220 -16.76 -31.20 -6.36
CA GLY A 220 -18.06 -31.84 -6.30
C GLY A 220 -18.31 -32.76 -7.49
N ALA A 221 -18.84 -33.95 -7.24
CA ALA A 221 -19.14 -34.92 -8.30
C ALA A 221 -20.33 -34.53 -9.18
N ARG A 222 -21.20 -33.65 -8.68
CA ARG A 222 -22.38 -33.14 -9.40
C ARG A 222 -22.73 -31.71 -8.95
N PRO A 223 -23.37 -30.90 -9.82
CA PRO A 223 -23.51 -31.11 -11.25
C PRO A 223 -22.17 -30.95 -11.98
N ARG A 224 -22.08 -31.39 -13.24
CA ARG A 224 -20.88 -31.15 -14.04
C ARG A 224 -20.69 -29.65 -14.31
N LEU A 225 -19.54 -29.12 -13.92
CA LEU A 225 -19.11 -27.75 -14.20
C LEU A 225 -18.20 -27.77 -15.44
N GLY A 226 -18.80 -27.77 -16.63
CA GLY A 226 -18.05 -27.68 -17.90
C GLY A 226 -17.43 -26.30 -18.10
N GLY A 227 -16.51 -26.16 -19.07
CA GLY A 227 -15.75 -24.93 -19.33
C GLY A 227 -16.60 -23.66 -19.34
N LYS A 228 -17.71 -23.65 -20.11
CA LYS A 228 -18.63 -22.51 -20.16
C LYS A 228 -19.18 -22.05 -18.81
N ARG A 229 -19.45 -22.97 -17.87
CA ARG A 229 -19.96 -22.62 -16.53
C ARG A 229 -18.84 -22.05 -15.67
N LEU A 230 -17.63 -22.63 -15.76
CA LEU A 230 -16.46 -22.13 -15.05
C LEU A 230 -16.07 -20.73 -15.56
N ASP A 231 -16.12 -20.50 -16.87
CA ASP A 231 -15.87 -19.20 -17.47
C ASP A 231 -16.88 -18.15 -17.01
N ALA A 232 -18.17 -18.50 -16.95
CA ALA A 232 -19.19 -17.59 -16.44
C ALA A 232 -18.97 -17.24 -14.96
N ILE A 233 -18.63 -18.22 -14.11
CA ILE A 233 -18.29 -17.97 -12.70
C ILE A 233 -17.06 -17.06 -12.61
N ARG A 234 -16.04 -17.31 -13.43
CA ARG A 234 -14.80 -16.52 -13.49
C ARG A 234 -15.08 -15.06 -13.89
N GLU A 235 -15.95 -14.84 -14.87
CA GLU A 235 -16.39 -13.51 -15.30
C GLU A 235 -17.18 -12.78 -14.21
N HIS A 236 -18.08 -13.47 -13.52
CA HIS A 236 -18.88 -12.86 -12.46
C HIS A 236 -18.01 -12.51 -11.23
N LEU A 237 -17.06 -13.37 -10.86
CA LEU A 237 -16.08 -13.06 -9.81
C LEU A 237 -15.21 -11.85 -10.17
N ALA A 238 -14.77 -11.75 -11.43
CA ALA A 238 -14.01 -10.59 -11.91
C ALA A 238 -14.81 -9.28 -11.72
N GLN A 239 -16.12 -9.31 -12.02
CA GLN A 239 -17.01 -8.17 -11.83
C GLN A 239 -17.23 -7.83 -10.34
N LEU A 240 -17.50 -8.84 -9.51
CA LEU A 240 -17.76 -8.64 -8.08
C LEU A 240 -16.55 -8.13 -7.31
N LEU A 241 -15.35 -8.55 -7.70
CA LEU A 241 -14.10 -8.16 -7.05
C LEU A 241 -13.44 -6.92 -7.67
N ASP A 242 -13.96 -6.42 -8.80
CA ASP A 242 -13.34 -5.35 -9.61
C ASP A 242 -11.87 -5.68 -9.98
N VAL A 243 -11.65 -6.89 -10.49
CA VAL A 243 -10.33 -7.42 -10.86
C VAL A 243 -10.33 -7.85 -12.33
N PRO A 244 -9.26 -7.55 -13.11
CA PRO A 244 -9.15 -8.00 -14.49
C PRO A 244 -9.32 -9.51 -14.63
N LEU A 245 -10.02 -9.93 -15.67
CA LEU A 245 -10.41 -11.32 -15.90
C LEU A 245 -9.21 -12.27 -15.96
N GLU A 246 -8.06 -11.82 -16.49
CA GLU A 246 -6.81 -12.59 -16.54
C GLU A 246 -6.19 -12.89 -15.16
N ARG A 247 -6.65 -12.22 -14.09
CA ARG A 247 -6.19 -12.43 -12.71
C ARG A 247 -7.16 -13.27 -11.87
N ILE A 248 -8.19 -13.84 -12.49
CA ILE A 248 -9.14 -14.74 -11.85
C ILE A 248 -8.98 -16.15 -12.42
N GLY A 249 -8.62 -17.09 -11.55
CA GLY A 249 -8.60 -18.53 -11.83
C GLY A 249 -9.82 -19.22 -11.23
N VAL A 250 -10.50 -20.07 -12.00
CA VAL A 250 -11.57 -20.95 -11.51
C VAL A 250 -11.39 -22.33 -12.11
N ARG A 251 -11.30 -23.34 -11.24
CA ARG A 251 -11.18 -24.76 -11.65
C ARG A 251 -12.15 -25.64 -10.89
N ALA A 252 -12.46 -26.80 -11.45
CA ALA A 252 -13.29 -27.79 -10.78
C ALA A 252 -12.65 -29.19 -10.80
N SER A 253 -12.93 -29.96 -9.75
CA SER A 253 -12.60 -31.37 -9.62
C SER A 253 -13.82 -32.17 -9.16
N THR A 254 -13.93 -33.42 -9.59
CA THR A 254 -15.02 -34.31 -9.18
C THR A 254 -14.76 -35.00 -7.84
N GLY A 255 -13.66 -34.69 -7.14
CA GLY A 255 -13.30 -35.32 -5.87
C GLY A 255 -12.91 -36.81 -5.99
N ASN A 256 -12.63 -37.29 -7.21
CA ASN A 256 -12.20 -38.66 -7.50
C ASN A 256 -13.06 -39.77 -6.86
N LEU A 257 -14.39 -39.56 -6.79
CA LEU A 257 -15.34 -40.51 -6.21
C LEU A 257 -15.03 -40.90 -4.75
N SER A 258 -14.40 -40.00 -4.01
CA SER A 258 -14.03 -40.20 -2.61
C SER A 258 -14.50 -39.03 -1.74
N GLY A 259 -14.88 -39.34 -0.50
CA GLY A 259 -15.45 -38.38 0.45
C GLY A 259 -16.80 -37.81 0.00
N ASP A 260 -17.36 -36.92 0.83
CA ASP A 260 -18.71 -36.39 0.61
C ASP A 260 -18.85 -35.64 -0.72
N ASP A 261 -17.81 -34.88 -1.12
CA ASP A 261 -17.78 -34.16 -2.39
C ASP A 261 -17.76 -35.14 -3.58
N GLY A 262 -16.94 -36.20 -3.49
CA GLY A 262 -16.82 -37.23 -4.52
C GLY A 262 -18.02 -38.18 -4.61
N TYR A 263 -18.72 -38.41 -3.50
CA TYR A 263 -20.01 -39.12 -3.48
C TYR A 263 -21.18 -38.22 -3.89
N GLY A 264 -20.93 -36.93 -4.12
CA GLY A 264 -21.96 -35.97 -4.54
C GLY A 264 -22.97 -35.67 -3.43
N LEU A 265 -22.56 -35.73 -2.17
CA LEU A 265 -23.35 -35.32 -1.01
C LEU A 265 -23.17 -33.83 -0.71
N THR A 266 -22.01 -33.27 -1.03
CA THR A 266 -21.63 -31.87 -0.81
C THR A 266 -21.03 -31.25 -2.07
N ILE A 267 -20.93 -29.93 -2.06
CA ILE A 267 -19.96 -29.18 -2.87
C ILE A 267 -19.09 -28.38 -1.89
N SER A 268 -17.78 -28.36 -2.14
CA SER A 268 -16.84 -27.47 -1.47
C SER A 268 -16.16 -26.52 -2.44
N ALA A 269 -15.76 -25.36 -1.95
CA ALA A 269 -14.94 -24.43 -2.69
C ALA A 269 -13.81 -23.91 -1.80
N SER A 270 -12.60 -23.85 -2.36
CA SER A 270 -11.45 -23.20 -1.73
C SER A 270 -11.05 -21.98 -2.55
N ALA A 271 -10.75 -20.87 -1.88
CA ALA A 271 -10.31 -19.64 -2.51
C ALA A 271 -8.97 -19.17 -1.92
N LEU A 272 -8.08 -18.70 -2.79
CA LEU A 272 -6.89 -17.92 -2.46
C LEU A 272 -7.04 -16.54 -3.10
N VAL A 273 -7.08 -15.48 -2.28
CA VAL A 273 -7.22 -14.10 -2.76
C VAL A 273 -5.99 -13.30 -2.37
N GLY A 274 -5.41 -12.61 -3.35
CA GLY A 274 -4.32 -11.65 -3.15
C GLY A 274 -4.89 -10.23 -3.08
N LEU A 275 -4.48 -9.46 -2.09
CA LEU A 275 -4.89 -8.08 -1.86
C LEU A 275 -3.68 -7.15 -1.87
N VAL A 276 -3.90 -5.94 -2.37
CA VAL A 276 -2.92 -4.85 -2.38
C VAL A 276 -3.53 -3.61 -1.73
N ARG A 277 -2.68 -2.67 -1.30
CA ARG A 277 -3.18 -1.36 -0.84
C ARG A 277 -3.95 -0.65 -1.96
N ARG A 278 -5.00 0.07 -1.55
CA ARG A 278 -5.84 0.88 -2.42
C ARG A 278 -5.14 2.17 -2.83
#